data_AF-A0A1Z4QUH9-F1
#
_entry.id   AF-A0A1Z4QUH9-F1
#
_cell.length_a   1.000
_cell.length_b   1.000
_cell.length_c   1.000
_cell.angle_alpha   90.00
_cell.angle_beta   90.00
_cell.angle_gamma   90.00
#
_symmetry.space_group_name_H-M   'P 1'
#
loop_
_entity.id
_entity.type
_entity.pdbx_description
1 polymer ?
#
loop_
_entity_poly.entity_id
_entity_poly.type
_entity_poly.pdbx_seq_one_letter_code
_entity_poly.pdbx_strand_id
1 'polypeptide(L)'
;MAIVKRESINFKLPKTLTNALRAAARERNTTATDLVIQGLHHVLGPVPGTGTGNGLETRLQELEAQFNSVISGVETQPKCY
;
A
#
# COMPACT_ATOMS: atom_id res chain seq x y z
N MET A 1 8.92 -2.75 -16.09
CA MET A 1 8.35 -1.70 -15.21
C MET A 1 7.42 -0.85 -16.05
N ALA A 2 6.11 -0.88 -15.77
CA ALA A 2 5.17 -0.05 -16.50
C ALA A 2 5.43 1.43 -16.18
N ILE A 3 5.54 2.27 -17.21
CA ILE A 3 5.75 3.72 -17.04
C ILE A 3 4.44 4.30 -16.54
N VAL A 4 4.33 4.52 -15.23
CA VAL A 4 3.14 5.14 -14.65
C VAL A 4 3.14 6.62 -15.00
N LYS A 5 2.11 7.06 -15.74
CA LYS A 5 1.87 8.48 -15.99
C LYS A 5 1.49 9.14 -14.67
N ARG A 6 2.21 10.20 -14.31
CA ARG A 6 1.95 10.97 -13.09
C ARG A 6 1.40 12.33 -13.50
N GLU A 7 0.25 12.68 -12.97
CA GLU A 7 -0.36 14.00 -13.14
C GLU A 7 -0.22 14.78 -11.84
N SER A 8 0.16 16.06 -11.94
CA SER A 8 0.24 16.96 -10.80
C SER A 8 -1.09 17.66 -10.59
N ILE A 9 -1.67 17.48 -9.41
CA ILE A 9 -2.81 18.27 -8.95
C ILE A 9 -2.32 19.40 -8.03
N ASN A 10 -2.94 20.58 -8.11
CA ASN A 10 -2.60 21.71 -7.25
C ASN A 10 -3.16 21.48 -5.84
N PHE A 11 -2.41 20.75 -5.03
CA PHE A 11 -2.79 20.38 -3.67
C PHE A 11 -2.19 21.36 -2.66
N LYS A 12 -3.05 22.05 -1.90
CA LYS A 12 -2.64 22.97 -0.84
C LYS A 12 -2.88 22.34 0.53
N LEU A 13 -1.81 22.17 1.29
CA LEU A 13 -1.85 21.66 2.66
C LEU A 13 -1.64 22.79 3.66
N PRO A 14 -2.30 22.74 4.84
CA PRO A 14 -1.92 23.58 5.95
C PRO A 14 -0.42 23.46 6.27
N LYS A 15 0.20 24.57 6.68
CA LYS A 15 1.65 24.63 6.95
C LYS A 15 2.08 23.62 8.02
N THR A 16 1.26 23.47 9.06
CA THR A 16 1.44 22.50 10.15
C THR A 16 1.50 21.07 9.62
N LEU A 17 0.56 20.70 8.75
CA LEU A 17 0.49 19.37 8.17
C LEU A 17 1.65 19.10 7.22
N THR A 18 2.03 20.10 6.42
CA THR A 18 3.21 19.98 5.54
C THR A 18 4.49 19.75 6.34
N ASN A 19 4.64 20.40 7.50
CA ASN A 19 5.79 20.21 8.38
C ASN A 19 5.81 18.81 8.99
N ALA A 20 4.67 18.34 9.51
CA ALA A 20 4.54 16.99 10.07
C ALA A 20 4.84 15.90 9.02
N LEU A 21 4.31 16.07 7.80
CA LEU A 21 4.55 15.15 6.68
C LEU A 21 6.03 15.07 6.31
N ARG A 22 6.72 16.23 6.24
CA ARG A 22 8.17 16.26 5.95
C ARG A 22 8.99 15.63 7.07
N ALA A 23 8.61 15.84 8.32
CA ALA A 23 9.28 15.21 9.46
C ALA A 23 9.15 13.68 9.40
N ALA A 24 7.94 13.17 9.19
CA ALA A 24 7.68 11.73 9.05
C ALA A 24 8.40 11.12 7.83
N ALA A 25 8.50 11.85 6.72
CA ALA A 25 9.24 11.40 5.54
C ALA A 25 10.75 11.23 5.84
N ARG A 26 11.34 12.19 6.56
CA ARG A 26 12.75 12.13 6.97
C ARG A 26 13.01 10.98 7.93
N GLU A 27 12.15 10.81 8.93
CA GLU A 27 12.26 9.72 9.91
C GLU A 27 12.24 8.34 9.25
N ARG A 28 11.42 8.18 8.21
CA ARG A 28 11.22 6.90 7.50
C ARG A 28 12.12 6.75 6.26
N ASN A 29 13.06 7.66 6.04
CA ASN A 29 13.93 7.69 4.85
C ASN A 29 13.15 7.55 3.53
N THR A 30 11.97 8.18 3.44
CA THR A 30 11.09 8.17 2.26
C THR A 30 10.76 9.59 1.81
N THR A 31 9.97 9.74 0.74
CA THR A 31 9.52 11.04 0.26
C THR A 31 8.14 11.40 0.81
N ALA A 32 7.89 12.70 1.01
CA ALA A 32 6.56 13.19 1.40
C ALA A 32 5.47 12.77 0.38
N THR A 33 5.83 12.71 -0.90
CA THR A 33 4.94 12.22 -1.97
C THR A 33 4.56 10.77 -1.76
N ASP A 34 5.51 9.91 -1.40
CA ASP A 34 5.27 8.48 -1.16
C ASP A 34 4.31 8.28 0.02
N LEU A 35 4.51 9.01 1.12
CA LEU A 35 3.59 9.00 2.26
C LEU A 35 2.18 9.50 1.91
N VAL A 36 2.07 10.51 1.04
CA VAL A 36 0.75 10.98 0.55
C VAL A 36 0.08 9.90 -0.29
N ILE A 37 0.82 9.22 -1.16
CA ILE A 37 0.28 8.11 -1.96
C ILE A 37 -0.21 6.98 -1.05
N GLN A 38 0.57 6.60 -0.03
CA GLN A 38 0.14 5.60 0.96
C GLN A 38 -1.13 6.03 1.70
N GLY A 39 -1.20 7.29 2.13
CA GLY A 39 -2.39 7.84 2.78
C GLY A 39 -3.63 7.83 1.87
N LEU A 40 -3.44 8.15 0.58
CA LEU A 40 -4.51 8.08 -0.42
C LEU A 40 -4.99 6.65 -0.65
N HIS A 41 -4.07 5.67 -0.71
CA HIS A 41 -4.43 4.26 -0.78
C HIS A 41 -5.23 3.79 0.43
N HIS A 42 -4.87 4.26 1.63
CA HIS A 42 -5.60 3.92 2.84
C HIS A 42 -7.05 4.43 2.82
N VAL A 43 -7.27 5.63 2.28
CA VAL A 43 -8.61 6.26 2.22
C VAL A 43 -9.45 5.73 1.05
N LEU A 44 -8.84 5.55 -0.13
CA LEU A 44 -9.55 5.18 -1.37
C LEU A 44 -9.65 3.66 -1.57
N GLY A 45 -8.86 2.88 -0.84
CA GLY A 45 -8.69 1.46 -1.08
C GLY A 45 -7.81 1.15 -2.29
N PRO A 46 -7.81 -0.12 -2.77
CA PRO A 46 -7.03 -0.53 -3.92
C PRO A 46 -7.53 0.15 -5.20
N VAL A 47 -6.66 0.94 -5.85
CA VAL A 47 -6.94 1.60 -7.13
C VAL A 47 -6.24 0.84 -8.26
N PRO A 48 -6.97 0.33 -9.26
CA PRO A 48 -6.35 -0.35 -10.39
C PRO A 48 -5.51 0.64 -11.22
N GLY A 49 -4.26 0.29 -11.54
CA GLY A 49 -3.38 1.06 -12.41
C GLY A 49 -2.45 2.08 -11.73
N THR A 50 -2.58 2.30 -10.41
CA THR A 50 -1.59 3.05 -9.63
C THR A 50 -0.40 2.15 -9.28
N GLY A 51 0.49 1.97 -10.26
CA GLY A 51 1.80 1.36 -10.04
C GLY A 51 2.73 2.30 -9.26
N THR A 52 2.37 2.63 -8.03
CA THR A 52 3.40 2.95 -7.03
C THR A 52 4.10 1.63 -6.68
N GLY A 53 5.22 1.64 -5.98
CA GLY A 53 6.02 0.44 -5.63
C GLY A 53 5.30 -0.68 -4.86
N ASN A 54 3.97 -0.72 -4.89
CA ASN A 54 3.00 -1.70 -4.40
C ASN A 54 3.21 -3.12 -4.93
N GLY A 55 4.22 -3.37 -5.77
CA GLY A 55 4.67 -4.74 -6.03
C GLY A 55 5.06 -5.48 -4.74
N LEU A 56 5.32 -4.78 -3.63
CA LEU A 56 5.52 -5.39 -2.32
C LEU A 56 4.23 -5.45 -1.50
N GLU A 57 3.53 -4.34 -1.24
CA GLU A 57 2.28 -4.40 -0.45
C GLU A 57 1.16 -5.20 -1.13
N THR A 58 0.96 -5.09 -2.44
CA THR A 58 -0.03 -5.92 -3.16
C THR A 58 0.38 -7.37 -3.16
N ARG A 59 1.69 -7.68 -3.34
CA ARG A 59 2.17 -9.06 -3.20
C ARG A 59 2.07 -9.58 -1.77
N LEU A 60 2.22 -8.72 -0.77
CA LEU A 60 2.06 -9.09 0.64
C LEU A 60 0.60 -9.45 0.90
N GLN A 61 -0.35 -8.62 0.46
CA GLN A 61 -1.78 -8.90 0.54
C GLN A 61 -2.18 -10.16 -0.24
N GLU A 62 -1.63 -10.38 -1.43
CA GLU A 62 -1.83 -11.62 -2.21
C GLU A 62 -1.26 -12.84 -1.50
N LEU A 63 -0.09 -12.73 -0.85
CA LEU A 63 0.51 -13.80 -0.07
C LEU A 63 -0.28 -14.09 1.21
N GLU A 64 -0.76 -13.07 1.91
CA GLU A 64 -1.64 -13.22 3.08
C GLU A 64 -2.96 -13.93 2.70
N ALA A 65 -3.57 -13.54 1.58
CA ALA A 65 -4.78 -14.18 1.07
C ALA A 65 -4.53 -15.65 0.68
N GLN A 66 -3.40 -15.95 0.04
CA GLN A 66 -2.99 -17.32 -0.27
C GLN A 66 -2.73 -18.14 0.99
N PHE A 67 -2.07 -17.58 2.00
CA PHE A 67 -1.78 -18.25 3.26
C PHE A 67 -3.07 -18.59 4.02
N ASN A 68 -4.01 -17.65 4.12
CA ASN A 68 -5.32 -17.90 4.74
C ASN A 68 -6.12 -18.97 3.99
N SER A 69 -6.08 -18.95 2.66
CA SER A 69 -6.72 -19.99 1.83
C SER A 69 -6.13 -21.37 2.11
N VAL A 70 -4.80 -21.48 2.20
CA VAL A 70 -4.13 -22.75 2.55
C VAL A 70 -4.55 -23.20 3.94
N ILE A 71 -4.47 -22.34 4.97
CA ILE A 71 -4.87 -22.66 6.35
C ILE A 71 -6.30 -23.23 6.39
N SER A 72 -7.23 -22.55 5.74
CA SER A 72 -8.64 -22.99 5.68
C SER A 72 -8.82 -24.33 4.93
N GLY A 73 -7.92 -24.65 3.99
CA GLY A 73 -7.89 -25.94 3.30
C GLY A 73 -7.28 -27.06 4.14
N VAL A 74 -6.24 -26.80 4.95
CA VAL A 74 -5.57 -27.85 5.75
C VAL A 74 -6.42 -28.33 6.93
N GLU A 75 -7.38 -27.53 7.41
CA GLU A 75 -8.36 -27.96 8.43
C GLU A 75 -9.38 -28.99 7.91
N THR A 76 -9.43 -29.25 6.60
CA THR A 76 -10.43 -30.14 5.97
C THR A 76 -9.90 -31.51 5.53
N GLN A 77 -8.74 -31.96 6.02
CA GLN A 77 -8.40 -33.39 5.94
C GLN A 77 -8.96 -34.14 7.16
N PRO A 78 -10.10 -34.84 7.06
CA PRO A 78 -10.44 -35.85 8.05
C PRO A 78 -9.37 -36.94 8.00
N LYS A 79 -8.72 -37.20 9.14
CA LYS A 79 -7.96 -38.44 9.34
C LYS A 79 -8.94 -39.60 9.22
N CYS A 80 -8.98 -40.25 8.06
CA CYS A 80 -9.62 -41.54 7.92
C CYS A 80 -8.80 -42.57 8.73
N TYR A 81 -9.42 -43.09 9.79
CA TYR A 81 -9.04 -44.34 10.46
C TYR A 81 -10.13 -45.37 10.21
#